data_AF-A0AAU6UJ06-F1
#
_entry.id   AF-A0AAU6UJ06-F1
#
_cell.length_a   1.000
_cell.length_b   1.000
_cell.length_c   1.000
_cell.angle_alpha   90.00
_cell.angle_beta   90.00
_cell.angle_gamma   90.00
#
_symmetry.space_group_name_H-M   'P 1'
#
loop_
_entity.id
_entity.type
_entity.pdbx_description
1 polymer ?
#
loop_
_entity_poly.entity_id
_entity_poly.type
_entity_poly.pdbx_seq_one_letter_code
_entity_poly.pdbx_strand_id
1 'polypeptide(L)'
;MAYNSEQLTLQPPKEAQGFLRRVLTKGQVFPFTKANETIALSLAGEITPSYHQGIEKEEGKSSYWNEERLNSETFSNWTQLYLFIVGLAKVALFFFLPLLYLIMISAMLFGPYGWKDWAGDFGTVTLYTTLPCLLIYGHFKLVSAGHLFLAPFLKSKRVYSLNRQTGMVTLFKKSNKERFSHPFIEFDCVLMSAPSPQGHLNYNLMLVHRYHNYSVGVPIGNLIGSNERVAEYYRLWNMIQRYMDISQPMPDILVLEPARERDPTTAAYDKQTGRNPRYWRDMSDEEYQQTLKQIAEQQKKQPDSGPTLNIFAPSV
;
A
#
# COMPACT_ATOMS: atom_id res chain seq x y z
N MET A 1 -12.25 -2.13 23.01
CA MET A 1 -11.01 -2.49 23.74
C MET A 1 -9.99 -2.92 22.69
N ALA A 2 -8.72 -2.56 22.86
CA ALA A 2 -7.67 -2.97 21.94
C ALA A 2 -7.60 -4.51 21.81
N TYR A 3 -7.18 -5.01 20.66
CA TYR A 3 -7.08 -6.45 20.45
C TYR A 3 -5.88 -7.01 21.21
N ASN A 4 -6.10 -8.05 22.02
CA ASN A 4 -5.09 -8.72 22.83
C ASN A 4 -5.30 -10.23 22.70
N SER A 5 -4.32 -10.95 22.12
CA SER A 5 -4.46 -12.39 21.90
C SER A 5 -4.29 -13.25 23.16
N GLU A 6 -3.68 -12.73 24.22
CA GLU A 6 -3.57 -13.40 25.53
C GLU A 6 -4.85 -13.26 26.36
N GLN A 7 -5.67 -12.24 26.08
CA GLN A 7 -6.90 -11.91 26.81
C GLN A 7 -8.08 -11.70 25.85
N LEU A 8 -8.43 -12.77 25.12
CA LEU A 8 -9.50 -12.73 24.12
C LEU A 8 -10.89 -12.60 24.74
N THR A 9 -11.68 -11.67 24.23
CA THR A 9 -13.13 -11.67 24.43
C THR A 9 -13.78 -12.59 23.41
N LEU A 10 -14.26 -13.75 23.87
CA LEU A 10 -14.88 -14.75 23.01
C LEU A 10 -16.10 -14.17 22.29
N GLN A 11 -16.17 -14.50 21.02
CA GLN A 11 -17.15 -14.03 20.07
C GLN A 11 -18.35 -14.96 20.02
N PRO A 12 -19.59 -14.44 19.86
CA PRO A 12 -20.74 -15.30 19.63
C PRO A 12 -20.54 -16.16 18.37
N PRO A 13 -21.15 -17.35 18.32
CA PRO A 13 -21.04 -18.23 17.17
C PRO A 13 -21.58 -17.58 15.91
N LYS A 14 -21.11 -18.07 14.77
CA LYS A 14 -21.43 -17.52 13.46
C LYS A 14 -22.91 -17.74 13.13
N GLU A 15 -23.70 -16.67 13.07
CA GLU A 15 -25.09 -16.74 12.61
C GLU A 15 -25.19 -17.20 11.14
N ALA A 16 -26.34 -17.79 10.81
CA ALA A 16 -26.63 -18.27 9.46
C ALA A 16 -26.52 -17.12 8.43
N GLN A 17 -25.60 -17.26 7.48
CA GLN A 17 -25.32 -16.19 6.52
C GLN A 17 -26.40 -16.10 5.42
N GLY A 18 -26.87 -14.88 5.16
CA GLY A 18 -27.69 -14.56 4.00
C GLY A 18 -26.94 -14.65 2.66
N PHE A 19 -27.69 -14.66 1.54
CA PHE A 19 -27.16 -14.92 0.19
C PHE A 19 -25.98 -14.01 -0.22
N LEU A 20 -26.11 -12.68 -0.08
CA LEU A 20 -25.06 -11.72 -0.44
C LEU A 20 -23.76 -11.98 0.30
N ARG A 21 -23.87 -12.37 1.57
CA ARG A 21 -22.71 -12.67 2.42
C ARG A 21 -22.04 -13.96 2.01
N ARG A 22 -22.80 -15.01 1.67
CA ARG A 22 -22.23 -16.24 1.11
C ARG A 22 -21.42 -15.95 -0.14
N VAL A 23 -21.85 -15.02 -0.99
CA VAL A 23 -21.09 -14.60 -2.18
C VAL A 23 -19.79 -13.88 -1.79
N LEU A 24 -19.83 -12.95 -0.83
CA LEU A 24 -18.62 -12.26 -0.35
C LEU A 24 -17.65 -13.15 0.43
N THR A 25 -18.13 -14.24 1.03
CA THR A 25 -17.30 -15.19 1.77
C THR A 25 -17.07 -16.51 1.02
N LYS A 26 -17.32 -16.57 -0.29
CA LYS A 26 -17.04 -17.76 -1.13
C LYS A 26 -15.54 -18.09 -1.27
N GLY A 27 -14.67 -17.33 -0.62
CA GLY A 27 -13.22 -17.53 -0.58
C GLY A 27 -12.74 -18.39 0.58
N GLN A 28 -11.43 -18.58 0.66
CA GLN A 28 -10.77 -19.27 1.75
C GLN A 28 -10.71 -18.35 2.98
N VAL A 29 -11.24 -18.79 4.12
CA VAL A 29 -11.19 -18.03 5.37
C VAL A 29 -9.88 -18.31 6.09
N PHE A 30 -9.16 -17.26 6.47
CA PHE A 30 -7.95 -17.37 7.28
C PHE A 30 -8.30 -17.26 8.76
N PRO A 31 -7.82 -18.20 9.60
CA PRO A 31 -8.14 -18.21 11.02
C PRO A 31 -7.43 -17.08 11.75
N PHE A 32 -7.93 -16.73 12.94
CA PHE A 32 -7.12 -15.99 13.89
C PHE A 32 -6.03 -16.91 14.44
N THR A 33 -4.84 -16.35 14.66
CA THR A 33 -3.65 -17.08 15.11
C THR A 33 -2.89 -16.24 16.13
N LYS A 34 -2.17 -16.90 17.03
CA LYS A 34 -1.13 -16.23 17.83
C LYS A 34 0.05 -15.99 16.89
N ALA A 35 0.09 -14.80 16.29
CA ALA A 35 0.96 -14.51 15.16
C ALA A 35 2.44 -14.82 15.45
N ASN A 36 3.12 -15.44 14.50
CA ASN A 36 4.55 -15.72 14.59
C ASN A 36 5.37 -14.54 14.03
N GLU A 37 6.69 -14.69 13.93
CA GLU A 37 7.61 -13.63 13.50
C GLU A 37 7.75 -13.52 11.97
N THR A 38 7.05 -14.36 11.20
CA THR A 38 7.13 -14.32 9.74
C THR A 38 6.52 -13.04 9.17
N ILE A 39 7.13 -12.54 8.11
CA ILE A 39 6.75 -11.32 7.40
C ILE A 39 6.39 -11.62 5.94
N ALA A 40 5.44 -10.85 5.41
CA ALA A 40 5.17 -10.75 3.99
C ALA A 40 6.31 -9.99 3.33
N LEU A 41 7.10 -10.70 2.53
CA LEU A 41 8.29 -10.17 1.87
C LEU A 41 7.93 -9.27 0.70
N SER A 42 6.79 -9.54 0.06
CA SER A 42 6.20 -8.67 -0.96
C SER A 42 5.98 -7.25 -0.44
N LEU A 43 5.38 -7.11 0.74
CA LEU A 43 5.19 -5.83 1.44
C LEU A 43 6.53 -5.24 1.93
N ALA A 44 7.38 -6.04 2.58
CA ALA A 44 8.65 -5.55 3.11
C ALA A 44 9.54 -5.00 2.00
N GLY A 45 9.57 -5.67 0.84
CA GLY A 45 10.40 -5.30 -0.31
C GLY A 45 9.91 -4.09 -1.11
N GLU A 46 8.74 -3.51 -0.82
CA GLU A 46 8.22 -2.34 -1.56
C GLU A 46 9.05 -1.07 -1.32
N ILE A 47 9.65 -0.93 -0.13
CA ILE A 47 10.38 0.26 0.30
C ILE A 47 11.84 -0.12 0.56
N THR A 48 12.76 0.55 -0.14
CA THR A 48 14.20 0.40 0.11
C THR A 48 14.68 1.39 1.18
N PRO A 49 15.80 1.09 1.88
CA PRO A 49 16.41 2.03 2.83
C PRO A 49 16.69 3.41 2.21
N SER A 50 17.22 3.46 0.98
CA SER A 50 17.49 4.74 0.30
C SER A 50 16.23 5.57 0.06
N TYR A 51 15.14 4.93 -0.34
CA TYR A 51 13.84 5.57 -0.56
C TYR A 51 13.23 6.04 0.77
N HIS A 52 13.31 5.20 1.81
CA HIS A 52 12.84 5.54 3.15
C HIS A 52 13.56 6.77 3.73
N GLN A 53 14.88 6.84 3.59
CA GLN A 53 15.68 8.01 3.99
C GLN A 53 15.28 9.28 3.22
N GLY A 54 14.88 9.14 1.96
CA GLY A 54 14.33 10.25 1.15
C GLY A 54 13.02 10.78 1.73
N ILE A 55 12.11 9.90 2.15
CA ILE A 55 10.83 10.27 2.78
C ILE A 55 11.04 10.94 4.13
N GLU A 56 11.95 10.42 4.97
CA GLU A 56 12.22 10.99 6.30
C GLU A 56 12.74 12.44 6.24
N LYS A 57 13.46 12.81 5.17
CA LYS A 57 13.95 14.19 4.97
C LYS A 57 12.84 15.18 4.62
N GLU A 58 11.69 14.71 4.14
CA GLU A 58 10.52 15.53 3.88
C GLU A 58 9.76 15.76 5.19
N GLU A 59 10.18 16.77 5.96
CA GLU A 59 9.63 17.09 7.28
C GLU A 59 8.07 17.13 7.28
N GLY A 60 7.47 16.42 8.25
CA GLY A 60 6.03 16.47 8.52
C GLY A 60 5.16 15.39 7.85
N LYS A 61 5.72 14.48 7.05
CA LYS A 61 4.96 13.32 6.52
C LYS A 61 4.95 12.15 7.51
N SER A 62 3.84 11.95 8.21
CA SER A 62 3.64 10.74 9.02
C SER A 62 3.60 9.49 8.14
N SER A 63 4.35 8.44 8.49
CA SER A 63 4.27 7.15 7.81
C SER A 63 2.84 6.63 7.75
N TYR A 64 2.46 6.00 6.63
CA TYR A 64 1.15 5.37 6.47
C TYR A 64 0.95 4.21 7.47
N TRP A 65 2.05 3.63 7.96
CA TRP A 65 2.07 2.59 8.98
C TRP A 65 2.94 3.04 10.16
N ASN A 66 2.32 3.22 11.33
CA ASN A 66 2.98 3.66 12.56
C ASN A 66 2.44 2.90 13.78
N GLU A 67 2.87 3.27 14.99
CA GLU A 67 2.50 2.66 16.26
C GLU A 67 1.00 2.70 16.57
N GLU A 68 0.26 3.66 16.01
CA GLU A 68 -1.16 3.83 16.30
C GLU A 68 -2.06 3.24 15.22
N ARG A 69 -1.69 3.46 13.95
CA ARG A 69 -2.54 3.16 12.79
C ARG A 69 -1.76 2.74 11.54
N LEU A 70 -2.37 1.82 10.80
CA LEU A 70 -2.07 1.47 9.43
C LEU A 70 -3.18 2.05 8.54
N ASN A 71 -2.84 3.08 7.76
CA ASN A 71 -3.72 3.71 6.80
C ASN A 71 -3.40 3.21 5.39
N SER A 72 -4.43 2.80 4.66
CA SER A 72 -4.32 2.61 3.21
C SER A 72 -4.95 3.82 2.53
N GLU A 73 -4.18 4.43 1.63
CA GLU A 73 -4.63 5.53 0.81
C GLU A 73 -4.54 5.16 -0.66
N THR A 74 -5.44 5.71 -1.46
CA THR A 74 -5.42 5.56 -2.91
C THR A 74 -5.50 6.92 -3.57
N PHE A 75 -4.91 7.02 -4.76
CA PHE A 75 -5.03 8.23 -5.56
C PHE A 75 -6.48 8.47 -5.97
N SER A 76 -6.88 9.74 -5.97
CA SER A 76 -8.14 10.15 -6.58
C SER A 76 -8.08 9.86 -8.09
N ASN A 77 -9.22 9.54 -8.73
CA ASN A 77 -9.29 9.35 -10.18
C ASN A 77 -8.70 10.55 -10.95
N TRP A 78 -8.85 11.76 -10.39
CA TRP A 78 -8.26 12.98 -10.96
C TRP A 78 -6.74 13.00 -10.85
N THR A 79 -6.18 12.50 -9.75
CA THR A 79 -4.72 12.34 -9.59
C THR A 79 -4.19 11.34 -10.60
N GLN A 80 -4.86 10.20 -10.78
CA GLN A 80 -4.48 9.19 -11.77
C GLN A 80 -4.50 9.79 -13.19
N LEU A 81 -5.58 10.50 -13.55
CA LEU A 81 -5.67 11.20 -14.83
C LEU A 81 -4.58 12.26 -15.00
N TYR A 82 -4.33 13.07 -13.97
CA TYR A 82 -3.27 14.08 -13.98
C TYR A 82 -1.88 13.45 -14.18
N LEU A 83 -1.55 12.39 -13.44
CA LEU A 83 -0.29 11.68 -13.57
C LEU A 83 -0.15 11.01 -14.95
N PHE A 84 -1.25 10.50 -15.52
CA PHE A 84 -1.27 9.99 -16.88
C PHE A 84 -0.93 11.08 -17.91
N ILE A 85 -1.55 12.26 -17.81
CA ILE A 85 -1.27 13.41 -18.68
C ILE A 85 0.20 13.88 -18.51
N VAL A 86 0.70 13.95 -17.27
CA VAL A 86 2.12 14.26 -17.00
C VAL A 86 3.05 13.23 -17.63
N GLY A 87 2.70 11.95 -17.57
CA GLY A 87 3.44 10.86 -18.22
C GLY A 87 3.52 11.06 -19.74
N LEU A 88 2.38 11.34 -20.38
CA LEU A 88 2.33 11.66 -21.82
C LEU A 88 3.17 12.89 -22.17
N ALA A 89 3.06 13.98 -21.40
CA ALA A 89 3.84 15.20 -21.60
C ALA A 89 5.34 14.92 -21.46
N LYS A 90 5.75 14.12 -20.47
CA LYS A 90 7.15 13.70 -20.28
C LYS A 90 7.65 12.93 -21.50
N VAL A 91 6.92 11.91 -21.97
CA VAL A 91 7.34 11.13 -23.14
C VAL A 91 7.42 12.00 -24.39
N ALA A 92 6.45 12.91 -24.59
CA ALA A 92 6.47 13.88 -25.68
C ALA A 92 7.71 14.77 -25.62
N LEU A 93 8.04 15.34 -24.46
CA LEU A 93 9.18 16.24 -24.28
C LEU A 93 10.54 15.57 -24.47
N PHE A 94 10.71 14.32 -24.01
CA PHE A 94 12.01 13.65 -24.03
C PHE A 94 12.27 12.82 -25.29
N PHE A 95 11.24 12.39 -26.01
CA PHE A 95 11.40 11.50 -27.16
C PHE A 95 10.81 12.07 -28.46
N PHE A 96 9.51 12.40 -28.46
CA PHE A 96 8.83 12.78 -29.71
C PHE A 96 9.15 14.19 -30.18
N LEU A 97 9.16 15.17 -29.29
CA LEU A 97 9.42 16.57 -29.64
C LEU A 97 10.87 16.79 -30.10
N PRO A 98 11.92 16.26 -29.43
CA PRO A 98 13.29 16.38 -29.94
C PRO A 98 13.44 15.77 -31.33
N LEU A 99 12.87 14.60 -31.57
CA LEU A 99 12.88 13.97 -32.90
C LEU A 99 12.14 14.82 -33.93
N LEU A 100 10.96 15.34 -33.59
CA LEU A 100 10.18 16.21 -34.47
C LEU A 100 10.96 17.48 -34.83
N TYR A 101 11.57 18.14 -33.84
CA TYR A 101 12.40 19.31 -34.09
C TYR A 101 13.64 18.98 -34.94
N LEU A 102 14.28 17.83 -34.74
CA LEU A 102 15.38 17.38 -35.59
C LEU A 102 14.94 17.17 -37.05
N ILE A 103 13.76 16.56 -37.25
CA ILE A 103 13.18 16.38 -38.60
C ILE A 103 12.88 17.73 -39.24
N MET A 104 12.27 18.66 -38.49
CA MET A 104 11.96 20.01 -38.99
C MET A 104 13.23 20.79 -39.33
N ILE A 105 14.26 20.74 -38.48
CA ILE A 105 15.56 21.38 -38.74
C ILE A 105 16.23 20.75 -39.97
N SER A 106 16.20 19.42 -40.10
CA SER A 106 16.73 18.72 -41.27
C SER A 106 16.02 19.12 -42.57
N ALA A 107 14.68 19.14 -42.54
CA ALA A 107 13.85 19.56 -43.68
C ALA A 107 14.12 21.02 -44.07
N MET A 108 14.46 21.88 -43.12
CA MET A 108 14.81 23.27 -43.35
C MET A 108 16.23 23.47 -43.90
N LEU A 109 17.18 22.59 -43.53
CA LEU A 109 18.58 22.68 -43.97
C LEU A 109 18.83 22.01 -45.33
N PHE A 110 18.14 20.90 -45.60
CA PHE A 110 18.38 20.05 -46.77
C PHE A 110 17.17 19.88 -47.68
N GLY A 111 15.99 20.38 -47.27
CA GLY A 111 14.78 20.30 -48.07
C GLY A 111 14.66 21.43 -49.10
N PRO A 112 13.61 21.38 -49.93
CA PRO A 112 13.38 22.36 -50.99
C PRO A 112 12.85 23.72 -50.50
N TYR A 113 12.51 23.83 -49.21
CA TYR A 113 11.91 25.01 -48.58
C TYR A 113 12.80 25.56 -47.46
N GLY A 114 12.83 26.88 -47.30
CA GLY A 114 13.75 27.57 -46.37
C GLY A 114 13.10 27.97 -45.04
N TRP A 115 13.86 28.69 -44.21
CA TRP A 115 13.40 29.19 -42.89
C TRP A 115 12.07 29.94 -42.95
N LYS A 116 11.87 30.79 -43.97
CA LYS A 116 10.66 31.61 -44.08
C LYS A 116 9.38 30.77 -44.26
N ASP A 117 9.50 29.61 -44.90
CA ASP A 117 8.39 28.70 -45.13
C ASP A 117 8.08 27.89 -43.87
N TRP A 118 9.12 27.44 -43.16
CA TRP A 118 8.99 26.58 -41.96
C TRP A 118 8.78 27.33 -40.64
N ALA A 119 9.07 28.62 -40.56
CA ALA A 119 9.03 29.38 -39.30
C ALA A 119 7.63 29.38 -38.66
N GLY A 120 6.56 29.41 -39.48
CA GLY A 120 5.18 29.34 -38.99
C GLY A 120 4.86 27.99 -38.35
N ASP A 121 5.23 26.90 -38.99
CA ASP A 121 5.03 25.53 -38.47
C ASP A 121 5.87 25.29 -37.21
N PHE A 122 7.12 25.75 -37.21
CA PHE A 122 8.00 25.67 -36.04
C PHE A 122 7.42 26.42 -34.85
N GLY A 123 6.92 27.64 -35.08
CA GLY A 123 6.23 28.44 -34.07
C GLY A 123 4.96 27.76 -33.57
N THR A 124 4.18 27.16 -34.46
CA THR A 124 2.93 26.46 -34.14
C THR A 124 3.19 25.25 -33.24
N VAL A 125 4.13 24.38 -33.61
CA VAL A 125 4.53 23.22 -32.79
C VAL A 125 5.05 23.67 -31.43
N THR A 126 5.86 24.73 -31.40
CA THR A 126 6.42 25.26 -30.15
C THR A 126 5.34 25.80 -29.22
N LEU A 127 4.41 26.61 -29.75
CA LEU A 127 3.39 27.28 -28.96
C LEU A 127 2.28 26.33 -28.50
N TYR A 128 1.82 25.43 -29.37
CA TYR A 128 0.64 24.60 -29.10
C TYR A 128 0.96 23.20 -28.59
N THR A 129 2.20 22.74 -28.73
CA THR A 129 2.60 21.39 -28.28
C THR A 129 3.67 21.47 -27.21
N THR A 130 4.81 22.11 -27.50
CA THR A 130 5.96 22.14 -26.59
C THR A 130 5.67 22.94 -25.32
N LEU A 131 5.12 24.15 -25.46
CA LEU A 131 4.84 25.02 -24.32
C LEU A 131 3.82 24.39 -23.35
N PRO A 132 2.66 23.85 -23.77
CA PRO A 132 1.74 23.16 -22.86
C PRO A 132 2.37 21.95 -22.17
N CYS A 133 3.16 21.13 -22.89
CA CYS A 133 3.84 19.99 -22.28
C CYS A 133 4.85 20.44 -21.21
N LEU A 134 5.61 21.49 -21.48
CA LEU A 134 6.54 22.10 -20.52
C LEU A 134 5.82 22.63 -19.29
N LEU A 135 4.69 23.32 -19.47
CA LEU A 135 3.89 23.84 -18.35
C LEU A 135 3.34 22.70 -17.48
N ILE A 136 2.80 21.63 -18.08
CA ILE A 136 2.29 20.47 -17.35
C ILE A 136 3.41 19.77 -16.57
N TYR A 137 4.53 19.47 -17.23
CA TYR A 137 5.65 18.78 -16.59
C TYR A 137 6.35 19.65 -15.53
N GLY A 138 6.50 20.95 -15.80
CA GLY A 138 7.01 21.95 -14.87
C GLY A 138 6.13 22.08 -13.63
N HIS A 139 4.81 22.19 -13.81
CA HIS A 139 3.85 22.18 -12.70
C HIS A 139 3.99 20.92 -11.83
N PHE A 140 4.09 19.74 -12.44
CA PHE A 140 4.34 18.49 -11.70
C PHE A 140 5.62 18.53 -10.85
N LYS A 141 6.73 19.00 -11.43
CA LYS A 141 8.01 19.11 -10.71
C LYS A 141 7.93 20.09 -9.55
N LEU A 142 7.27 21.24 -9.74
CA LEU A 142 7.10 22.26 -8.70
C LEU A 142 6.19 21.78 -7.55
N VAL A 143 5.09 21.09 -7.85
CA VAL A 143 4.22 20.46 -6.84
C VAL A 143 4.97 19.36 -6.08
N SER A 144 5.73 18.53 -6.79
CA SER A 144 6.51 17.44 -6.16
C SER A 144 7.62 17.96 -5.25
N ALA A 145 8.19 19.12 -5.56
CA ALA A 145 9.18 19.81 -4.72
C ALA A 145 8.56 20.62 -3.56
N GLY A 146 7.22 20.61 -3.42
CA GLY A 146 6.52 21.33 -2.36
C GLY A 146 6.37 22.84 -2.58
N HIS A 147 6.75 23.36 -3.75
CA HIS A 147 6.65 24.80 -4.06
C HIS A 147 5.25 25.24 -4.49
N LEU A 148 4.38 24.31 -4.88
CA LEU A 148 3.02 24.59 -5.32
C LEU A 148 2.00 23.76 -4.54
N PHE A 149 0.84 24.36 -4.28
CA PHE A 149 -0.26 23.70 -3.61
C PHE A 149 -0.92 22.63 -4.50
N LEU A 150 -1.04 21.42 -3.98
CA LEU A 150 -1.80 20.36 -4.62
C LEU A 150 -3.31 20.61 -4.42
N ALA A 151 -4.03 20.84 -5.52
CA ALA A 151 -5.46 21.10 -5.49
C ALA A 151 -6.23 19.99 -4.73
N PRO A 152 -7.29 20.30 -3.97
CA PRO A 152 -7.91 19.34 -3.05
C PRO A 152 -8.46 18.08 -3.73
N PHE A 153 -8.89 18.19 -4.98
CA PHE A 153 -9.42 17.07 -5.76
C PHE A 153 -8.33 16.08 -6.22
N LEU A 154 -7.05 16.49 -6.19
CA LEU A 154 -5.87 15.66 -6.49
C LEU A 154 -5.27 15.01 -5.23
N LYS A 155 -5.77 15.32 -4.03
CA LYS A 155 -5.30 14.69 -2.79
C LYS A 155 -5.65 13.21 -2.74
N SER A 156 -4.82 12.43 -2.07
CA SER A 156 -5.08 11.02 -1.78
C SER A 156 -6.36 10.89 -0.93
N LYS A 157 -7.01 9.73 -1.06
CA LYS A 157 -8.22 9.40 -0.31
C LYS A 157 -7.95 8.17 0.52
N ARG A 158 -8.35 8.19 1.79
CA ARG A 158 -8.25 7.02 2.66
C ARG A 158 -9.23 5.96 2.19
N VAL A 159 -8.75 4.73 2.10
CA VAL A 159 -9.55 3.54 1.80
C VAL A 159 -9.98 2.91 3.11
N TYR A 160 -9.02 2.59 3.98
CA TYR A 160 -9.27 2.05 5.31
C TYR A 160 -8.18 2.45 6.31
N SER A 161 -8.48 2.27 7.59
CA SER A 161 -7.54 2.45 8.70
C SER A 161 -7.70 1.30 9.68
N LEU A 162 -6.58 0.68 10.06
CA LEU A 162 -6.50 -0.30 11.14
C LEU A 162 -5.80 0.39 12.31
N ASN A 163 -6.46 0.50 13.46
CA ASN A 163 -5.92 1.22 14.60
C ASN A 163 -5.57 0.25 15.74
N ARG A 164 -4.26 0.12 16.03
CA ARG A 164 -3.70 -0.78 17.05
C ARG A 164 -4.17 -0.40 18.46
N GLN A 165 -4.14 0.89 18.80
CA GLN A 165 -4.48 1.39 20.14
C GLN A 165 -5.95 1.17 20.51
N THR A 166 -6.86 1.34 19.55
CA THR A 166 -8.30 1.21 19.77
C THR A 166 -8.82 -0.19 19.46
N GLY A 167 -8.09 -0.95 18.63
CA GLY A 167 -8.51 -2.24 18.10
C GLY A 167 -9.56 -2.13 17.00
N MET A 168 -9.72 -0.97 16.36
CA MET A 168 -10.79 -0.69 15.40
C MET A 168 -10.33 -0.82 13.95
N VAL A 169 -11.21 -1.34 13.11
CA VAL A 169 -11.07 -1.40 11.65
C VAL A 169 -12.10 -0.47 11.03
N THR A 170 -11.64 0.55 10.32
CA THR A 170 -12.48 1.59 9.73
C THR A 170 -12.36 1.56 8.22
N LEU A 171 -13.50 1.50 7.52
CA LEU A 171 -13.57 1.64 6.07
C LEU A 171 -14.14 3.02 5.71
N PHE A 172 -13.56 3.69 4.72
CA PHE A 172 -14.00 5.01 4.27
C PHE A 172 -14.72 4.95 2.92
N LYS A 173 -15.62 5.91 2.69
CA LYS A 173 -16.26 6.16 1.39
C LYS A 173 -15.33 7.00 0.50
N LYS A 174 -15.61 7.04 -0.81
CA LYS A 174 -14.92 7.93 -1.78
C LYS A 174 -14.99 9.43 -1.43
N SER A 175 -15.91 9.82 -0.54
CA SER A 175 -16.05 11.17 0.01
C SER A 175 -15.21 11.41 1.27
N ASN A 176 -14.30 10.49 1.63
CA ASN A 176 -13.51 10.51 2.86
C ASN A 176 -14.33 10.50 4.17
N LYS A 177 -15.61 10.10 4.09
CA LYS A 177 -16.48 9.89 5.25
C LYS A 177 -16.41 8.43 5.67
N GLU A 178 -16.47 8.15 6.96
CA GLU A 178 -16.52 6.78 7.47
C GLU A 178 -17.74 6.05 6.92
N ARG A 179 -17.51 4.81 6.48
CA ARG A 179 -18.56 3.90 6.04
C ARG A 179 -19.02 3.02 7.19
N PHE A 180 -18.08 2.46 7.94
CA PHE A 180 -18.27 1.77 9.21
C PHE A 180 -16.94 1.71 9.96
N SER A 181 -17.01 1.53 11.28
CA SER A 181 -15.87 1.24 12.15
C SER A 181 -16.30 0.20 13.17
N HIS A 182 -15.58 -0.92 13.26
CA HIS A 182 -15.91 -2.04 14.15
C HIS A 182 -14.63 -2.67 14.73
N PRO A 183 -14.73 -3.42 15.86
CA PRO A 183 -13.57 -4.08 16.46
C PRO A 183 -12.94 -5.13 15.52
N PHE A 184 -11.61 -5.21 15.51
CA PHE A 184 -10.83 -6.10 14.64
C PHE A 184 -11.23 -7.58 14.74
N ILE A 185 -11.51 -8.05 15.95
CA ILE A 185 -11.89 -9.45 16.23
C ILE A 185 -13.24 -9.86 15.59
N GLU A 186 -14.06 -8.88 15.20
CA GLU A 186 -15.35 -9.10 14.54
C GLU A 186 -15.22 -9.29 13.03
N PHE A 187 -14.01 -9.21 12.45
CA PHE A 187 -13.81 -9.41 11.03
C PHE A 187 -13.31 -10.83 10.72
N ASP A 188 -13.88 -11.44 9.69
CA ASP A 188 -13.35 -12.64 9.05
C ASP A 188 -12.36 -12.21 7.95
N CYS A 189 -11.13 -12.73 8.00
CA CYS A 189 -10.16 -12.54 6.92
C CYS A 189 -10.43 -13.58 5.82
N VAL A 190 -10.73 -13.14 4.60
CA VAL A 190 -11.13 -14.00 3.48
C VAL A 190 -10.28 -13.73 2.27
N LEU A 191 -9.63 -14.77 1.75
CA LEU A 191 -8.94 -14.76 0.46
C LEU A 191 -9.94 -15.09 -0.65
N MET A 192 -10.32 -14.09 -1.42
CA MET A 192 -11.22 -14.24 -2.56
C MET A 192 -10.44 -14.44 -3.86
N SER A 193 -10.91 -15.37 -4.69
CA SER A 193 -10.44 -15.48 -6.07
C SER A 193 -11.13 -14.43 -6.94
N ALA A 194 -10.33 -13.66 -7.66
CA ALA A 194 -10.76 -12.66 -8.63
C ALA A 194 -10.15 -13.03 -10.00
N PRO A 195 -10.83 -13.87 -10.80
CA PRO A 195 -10.32 -14.22 -12.12
C PRO A 195 -10.23 -12.95 -12.98
N SER A 196 -9.07 -12.74 -13.61
CA SER A 196 -8.87 -11.63 -14.54
C SER A 196 -9.64 -11.88 -15.85
N PRO A 197 -9.98 -10.83 -16.62
CA PRO A 197 -10.56 -11.01 -17.95
C PRO A 197 -9.71 -11.87 -18.90
N GLN A 198 -8.42 -12.02 -18.62
CA GLN A 198 -7.45 -12.83 -19.38
C GLN A 198 -7.33 -14.27 -18.85
N GLY A 199 -8.14 -14.66 -17.87
CA GLY A 199 -8.13 -16.01 -17.27
C GLY A 199 -7.04 -16.24 -16.23
N HIS A 200 -6.28 -15.21 -15.85
CA HIS A 200 -5.33 -15.31 -14.74
C HIS A 200 -6.08 -15.34 -13.40
N LEU A 201 -5.63 -16.21 -12.50
CA LEU A 201 -6.20 -16.31 -11.17
C LEU A 201 -5.54 -15.25 -10.27
N ASN A 202 -6.24 -14.14 -10.05
CA ASN A 202 -5.80 -13.17 -9.05
C ASN A 202 -6.48 -13.49 -7.72
N TYR A 203 -5.85 -13.05 -6.63
CA TYR A 203 -6.44 -13.15 -5.30
C TYR A 203 -6.59 -11.76 -4.70
N ASN A 204 -7.58 -11.61 -3.83
CA ASN A 204 -7.79 -10.40 -3.04
C ASN A 204 -8.10 -10.79 -1.60
N LEU A 205 -7.28 -10.34 -0.66
CA LEU A 205 -7.47 -10.57 0.77
C LEU A 205 -8.33 -9.45 1.35
N MET A 206 -9.47 -9.82 1.92
CA MET A 206 -10.43 -8.86 2.48
C MET A 206 -10.83 -9.19 3.91
N LEU A 207 -11.04 -8.15 4.72
CA LEU A 207 -11.72 -8.27 6.00
C LEU A 207 -13.22 -8.06 5.81
N VAL A 208 -14.02 -9.06 6.18
CA VAL A 208 -15.48 -9.05 6.07
C VAL A 208 -16.09 -9.05 7.47
N HIS A 209 -16.95 -8.07 7.77
CA HIS A 209 -17.54 -7.96 9.10
C HIS A 209 -18.47 -9.15 9.41
N ARG A 210 -18.36 -9.73 10.62
CA ARG A 210 -19.05 -10.97 10.99
C ARG A 210 -20.52 -10.79 11.38
N TYR A 211 -20.91 -9.64 11.93
CA TYR A 211 -22.29 -9.46 12.43
C TYR A 211 -23.15 -8.51 11.60
N HIS A 212 -22.56 -7.87 10.59
CA HIS A 212 -23.27 -6.89 9.76
C HIS A 212 -23.21 -7.31 8.29
N ASN A 213 -24.34 -7.22 7.60
CA ASN A 213 -24.46 -7.59 6.18
C ASN A 213 -23.99 -6.45 5.26
N TYR A 214 -22.73 -6.06 5.36
CA TYR A 214 -22.14 -5.11 4.42
C TYR A 214 -21.91 -5.77 3.06
N SER A 215 -22.16 -5.02 1.99
CA SER A 215 -21.89 -5.45 0.60
C SER A 215 -20.41 -5.29 0.19
N VAL A 216 -19.56 -4.80 1.09
CA VAL A 216 -18.14 -4.51 0.83
C VAL A 216 -17.28 -4.97 2.00
N GLY A 217 -16.10 -5.51 1.69
CA GLY A 217 -15.04 -5.81 2.65
C GLY A 217 -13.95 -4.75 2.67
N VAL A 218 -13.04 -4.85 3.64
CA VAL A 218 -11.83 -4.01 3.73
C VAL A 218 -10.70 -4.68 2.94
N PRO A 219 -10.21 -4.09 1.83
CA PRO A 219 -9.27 -4.75 0.93
C PRO A 219 -7.82 -4.64 1.44
N ILE A 220 -7.47 -5.44 2.45
CA ILE A 220 -6.12 -5.44 3.03
C ILE A 220 -5.06 -6.04 2.09
N GLY A 221 -5.47 -6.83 1.09
CA GLY A 221 -4.59 -7.36 0.06
C GLY A 221 -3.89 -6.29 -0.78
N ASN A 222 -4.40 -5.05 -0.79
CA ASN A 222 -3.76 -3.93 -1.48
C ASN A 222 -2.40 -3.51 -0.88
N LEU A 223 -2.03 -4.04 0.29
CA LEU A 223 -0.71 -3.83 0.92
C LEU A 223 0.38 -4.68 0.28
N ILE A 224 0.02 -5.65 -0.55
CA ILE A 224 0.97 -6.45 -1.31
C ILE A 224 0.64 -6.35 -2.79
N GLY A 225 1.62 -6.70 -3.63
CA GLY A 225 1.45 -6.75 -5.08
C GLY A 225 0.29 -7.66 -5.51
N SER A 226 -0.20 -7.43 -6.73
CA SER A 226 -1.11 -8.38 -7.37
C SER A 226 -0.37 -9.68 -7.74
N ASN A 227 -1.08 -10.80 -7.74
CA ASN A 227 -0.58 -12.12 -8.17
C ASN A 227 0.49 -12.76 -7.28
N GLU A 228 0.46 -12.44 -5.99
CA GLU A 228 1.32 -13.09 -5.01
C GLU A 228 0.94 -14.56 -4.74
N ARG A 229 1.87 -15.31 -4.15
CA ARG A 229 1.63 -16.68 -3.70
C ARG A 229 0.69 -16.70 -2.50
N VAL A 230 -0.12 -17.75 -2.36
CA VAL A 230 -1.06 -17.92 -1.21
C VAL A 230 -0.34 -17.77 0.14
N ALA A 231 0.88 -18.28 0.26
CA ALA A 231 1.73 -18.13 1.45
C ALA A 231 1.99 -16.67 1.85
N GLU A 232 2.15 -15.76 0.89
CA GLU A 232 2.36 -14.33 1.17
C GLU A 232 1.09 -13.68 1.74
N TYR A 233 -0.11 -14.09 1.30
CA TYR A 233 -1.35 -13.62 1.91
C TYR A 233 -1.49 -14.12 3.36
N TYR A 234 -1.06 -15.35 3.66
CA TYR A 234 -1.03 -15.86 5.04
C TYR A 234 -0.07 -15.04 5.91
N ARG A 235 1.12 -14.74 5.41
CA ARG A 235 2.11 -13.90 6.10
C ARG A 235 1.64 -12.47 6.28
N LEU A 236 0.94 -11.91 5.28
CA LEU A 236 0.31 -10.60 5.40
C LEU A 236 -0.72 -10.61 6.53
N TRP A 237 -1.60 -11.61 6.56
CA TRP A 237 -2.56 -11.75 7.65
C TRP A 237 -1.88 -11.97 9.01
N ASN A 238 -0.80 -12.75 9.07
CA ASN A 238 0.03 -12.93 10.27
C ASN A 238 0.57 -11.57 10.76
N MET A 239 1.15 -10.76 9.87
CA MET A 239 1.66 -9.42 10.20
C MET A 239 0.55 -8.47 10.67
N ILE A 240 -0.60 -8.46 10.01
CA ILE A 240 -1.73 -7.61 10.40
C ILE A 240 -2.23 -8.00 11.80
N GLN A 241 -2.36 -9.29 12.09
CA GLN A 241 -2.74 -9.75 13.43
C GLN A 241 -1.70 -9.34 14.48
N ARG A 242 -0.41 -9.56 14.22
CA ARG A 242 0.69 -9.15 15.11
C ARG A 242 0.70 -7.65 15.34
N TYR A 243 0.44 -6.87 14.29
CA TYR A 243 0.35 -5.42 14.38
C TYR A 243 -0.87 -4.94 15.16
N MET A 244 -2.02 -5.61 15.06
CA MET A 244 -3.21 -5.22 15.82
C MET A 244 -3.18 -5.70 17.27
N ASP A 245 -2.36 -6.72 17.58
CA ASP A 245 -2.25 -7.31 18.90
C ASP A 245 -1.31 -6.52 19.81
N ILE A 246 -1.87 -5.84 20.80
CA ILE A 246 -1.11 -5.04 21.77
C ILE A 246 -0.27 -5.88 22.74
N SER A 247 -0.50 -7.19 22.81
CA SER A 247 0.30 -8.12 23.64
C SER A 247 1.59 -8.58 22.95
N GLN A 248 1.71 -8.37 21.64
CA GLN A 248 2.88 -8.75 20.85
C GLN A 248 3.64 -7.53 20.34
N PRO A 249 4.97 -7.63 20.15
CA PRO A 249 5.72 -6.57 19.49
C PRO A 249 5.30 -6.48 18.02
N MET A 250 5.31 -5.27 17.47
CA MET A 250 4.96 -5.02 16.07
C MET A 250 5.84 -5.85 15.11
N PRO A 251 5.35 -6.14 13.89
CA PRO A 251 6.15 -6.77 12.84
C PRO A 251 7.49 -6.05 12.63
N ASP A 252 8.54 -6.83 12.45
CA ASP A 252 9.89 -6.31 12.28
C ASP A 252 10.19 -6.03 10.80
N ILE A 253 9.88 -4.80 10.36
CA ILE A 253 10.07 -4.34 8.98
C ILE A 253 10.55 -2.88 8.97
N LEU A 254 11.25 -2.50 7.89
CA LEU A 254 11.81 -1.15 7.71
C LEU A 254 10.81 -0.02 8.00
N VAL A 255 9.59 -0.09 7.43
CA VAL A 255 8.57 0.96 7.59
C VAL A 255 8.09 1.16 9.03
N LEU A 256 8.15 0.11 9.85
CA LEU A 256 7.73 0.15 11.26
C LEU A 256 8.88 0.44 12.22
N GLU A 257 10.14 0.39 11.75
CA GLU A 257 11.31 0.65 12.59
C GLU A 257 11.23 1.97 13.39
N PRO A 258 10.77 3.11 12.83
CA PRO A 258 10.60 4.36 13.59
C PRO A 258 9.51 4.33 14.65
N ALA A 259 8.54 3.42 14.52
CA ALA A 259 7.41 3.27 15.43
C ALA A 259 7.74 2.35 16.62
N ARG A 260 8.73 1.47 16.48
CA ARG A 260 9.04 0.43 17.48
C ARG A 260 9.35 0.99 18.86
N GLU A 261 10.11 2.08 18.94
CA GLU A 261 10.45 2.74 20.21
C GLU A 261 9.24 3.44 20.87
N ARG A 262 8.21 3.78 20.09
CA ARG A 262 7.02 4.51 20.55
C ARG A 262 5.92 3.59 21.05
N ASP A 263 5.89 2.34 20.62
CA ASP A 263 4.97 1.32 21.11
C ASP A 263 5.54 0.65 22.38
N PRO A 264 4.89 0.77 23.56
CA PRO A 264 5.44 0.26 24.82
C PRO A 264 5.76 -1.25 24.81
N THR A 265 4.89 -2.06 24.20
CA THR A 265 5.09 -3.52 24.10
C THR A 265 6.31 -3.85 23.25
N THR A 266 6.44 -3.18 22.10
CA THR A 266 7.56 -3.37 21.19
C THR A 266 8.87 -2.87 21.79
N ALA A 267 8.88 -1.69 22.42
CA ALA A 267 10.05 -1.14 23.08
C ALA A 267 10.57 -2.02 24.23
N ALA A 268 9.68 -2.61 25.03
CA ALA A 268 10.05 -3.54 26.08
C ALA A 268 10.68 -4.83 25.51
N TYR A 269 10.09 -5.38 24.45
CA TYR A 269 10.61 -6.56 23.75
C TYR A 269 11.98 -6.29 23.11
N ASP A 270 12.16 -5.14 22.45
CA ASP A 270 13.42 -4.78 21.80
C ASP A 270 14.54 -4.57 22.82
N LYS A 271 14.22 -3.96 23.98
CA LYS A 271 15.16 -3.84 25.10
C LYS A 271 15.57 -5.20 25.67
N GLN A 272 14.63 -6.15 25.75
CA GLN A 272 14.90 -7.51 26.25
C GLN A 272 15.77 -8.33 25.29
N THR A 273 15.53 -8.19 23.98
CA THR A 273 16.25 -8.96 22.94
C THR A 273 17.55 -8.29 22.49
N GLY A 274 17.80 -7.03 22.87
CA GLY A 274 18.98 -6.27 22.46
C GLY A 274 18.95 -5.90 20.97
N ARG A 275 17.76 -5.73 20.40
CA ARG A 275 17.57 -5.42 18.98
C ARG A 275 18.14 -4.03 18.65
N ASN A 276 18.90 -3.94 17.55
CA ASN A 276 19.41 -2.66 17.05
C ASN A 276 18.24 -1.76 16.57
N PRO A 277 18.06 -0.54 17.11
CA PRO A 277 16.98 0.38 16.70
C PRO A 277 17.07 0.86 15.24
N ARG A 278 18.26 0.79 14.63
CA ARG A 278 18.51 1.20 13.23
C ARG A 278 18.90 0.02 12.33
N TYR A 279 18.45 -1.19 12.69
CA TYR A 279 18.82 -2.42 11.99
C TYR A 279 18.57 -2.33 10.48
N TRP A 280 17.38 -1.91 10.05
CA TRP A 280 17.01 -1.82 8.64
C TRP A 280 17.50 -0.53 7.98
N ARG A 281 17.43 0.60 8.69
CA ARG A 281 17.72 1.93 8.12
C ARG A 281 19.17 2.17 7.73
N ASP A 282 20.10 1.48 8.38
CA ASP A 282 21.54 1.66 8.15
C ASP A 282 22.09 0.69 7.08
N MET A 283 21.27 -0.23 6.57
CA MET A 283 21.65 -1.13 5.46
C MET A 283 21.71 -0.39 4.12
N SER A 284 22.61 -0.80 3.23
CA SER A 284 22.51 -0.45 1.82
C SER A 284 21.29 -1.14 1.17
N ASP A 285 20.84 -0.62 0.01
CA ASP A 285 19.74 -1.26 -0.72
C ASP A 285 20.11 -2.71 -1.13
N GLU A 286 21.37 -2.97 -1.46
CA GLU A 286 21.87 -4.31 -1.78
C GLU A 286 21.87 -5.23 -0.55
N GLU A 287 22.37 -4.76 0.59
CA GLU A 287 22.36 -5.49 1.87
C GLU A 287 20.94 -5.81 2.32
N TYR A 288 20.02 -4.85 2.16
CA TYR A 288 18.61 -5.03 2.47
C TYR A 288 17.98 -6.13 1.61
N GLN A 289 18.21 -6.10 0.30
CA GLN A 289 17.70 -7.13 -0.62
C GLN A 289 18.30 -8.51 -0.32
N GLN A 290 19.58 -8.58 0.06
CA GLN A 290 20.19 -9.84 0.50
C GLN A 290 19.58 -10.36 1.80
N THR A 291 19.31 -9.47 2.76
CA THR A 291 18.66 -9.81 4.03
C THR A 291 17.26 -10.36 3.80
N LEU A 292 16.44 -9.70 2.96
CA LEU A 292 15.11 -10.21 2.61
C LEU A 292 15.17 -11.59 1.95
N LYS A 293 16.16 -11.86 1.09
CA LYS A 293 16.37 -13.20 0.50
C LYS A 293 16.72 -14.24 1.56
N GLN A 294 17.57 -13.91 2.53
CA GLN A 294 17.91 -14.81 3.63
C GLN A 294 16.68 -15.14 4.49
N ILE A 295 15.87 -14.13 4.81
CA ILE A 295 14.59 -14.31 5.51
C ILE A 295 13.67 -15.20 4.69
N ALA A 296 13.59 -15.01 3.37
CA ALA A 296 12.80 -15.86 2.49
C ALA A 296 13.19 -17.34 2.60
N GLU A 297 14.48 -17.64 2.61
CA GLU A 297 14.98 -19.01 2.76
C GLU A 297 14.70 -19.59 4.17
N GLN A 298 14.80 -18.77 5.21
CA GLN A 298 14.47 -19.18 6.58
C GLN A 298 12.98 -19.48 6.73
N GLN A 299 12.11 -18.62 6.19
CA GLN A 299 10.65 -18.76 6.26
C GLN A 299 10.13 -20.00 5.52
N LYS A 300 10.86 -20.56 4.54
CA LYS A 300 10.49 -21.84 3.90
C LYS A 300 10.46 -23.01 4.88
N LYS A 301 11.20 -22.92 6.00
CA LYS A 301 11.27 -23.96 7.04
C LYS A 301 10.29 -23.74 8.19
N GLN A 302 9.52 -22.65 8.13
CA GLN A 302 8.61 -22.24 9.19
C GLN A 302 7.16 -22.22 8.66
N PRO A 303 6.15 -22.36 9.53
CA PRO A 303 4.77 -22.18 9.10
C PRO A 303 4.51 -20.71 8.74
N ASP A 304 3.68 -20.48 7.70
CA ASP A 304 3.33 -19.13 7.23
C ASP A 304 2.46 -18.32 8.22
N SER A 305 1.93 -18.98 9.25
CA SER A 305 1.19 -18.35 10.34
C SER A 305 1.44 -19.10 11.66
N GLY A 306 1.19 -18.43 12.79
CA GLY A 306 1.25 -19.06 14.10
C GLY A 306 0.11 -20.04 14.40
N PRO A 307 0.07 -20.64 15.61
CA PRO A 307 -0.98 -21.56 16.01
C PRO A 307 -2.35 -20.87 16.03
N THR A 308 -3.37 -21.57 15.57
CA THR A 308 -4.74 -21.07 15.47
C THR A 308 -5.35 -20.79 16.84
N LEU A 309 -6.05 -19.67 16.95
CA LEU A 309 -6.80 -19.25 18.14
C LEU A 309 -8.29 -19.50 17.91
N ASN A 310 -8.93 -20.21 18.84
CA ASN A 310 -10.37 -20.27 18.85
C ASN A 310 -10.93 -18.99 19.50
N ILE A 311 -11.51 -18.15 18.67
CA ILE A 311 -12.07 -16.86 19.10
C ILE A 311 -13.55 -16.96 19.47
N PHE A 312 -14.19 -18.13 19.31
CA PHE A 312 -15.62 -18.29 19.52
C PHE A 312 -15.94 -18.88 20.89
N ALA A 313 -17.03 -18.42 21.48
CA ALA A 313 -17.62 -19.06 22.64
C ALA A 313 -18.11 -20.48 22.27
N PRO A 314 -18.09 -21.44 23.22
CA PRO A 314 -18.69 -22.75 23.00
C PRO A 314 -20.15 -22.61 22.59
N SER A 315 -20.58 -23.37 21.59
CA SER A 315 -22.00 -23.47 21.24
C SER A 315 -22.75 -24.03 22.45
N VAL A 316 -23.73 -23.29 22.96
CA VAL A 316 -24.73 -23.79 23.94
C VAL A 316 -25.79 -24.58 23.19
#